data_AF-A0A3Q9UMJ0-F1
#
_entry.id   AF-A0A3Q9UMJ0-F1
#
_cell.length_a   1.000
_cell.length_b   1.000
_cell.length_c   1.000
_cell.angle_alpha   90.00
_cell.angle_beta   90.00
_cell.angle_gamma   90.00
#
_symmetry.space_group_name_H-M   'P 1'
#
loop_
_entity.id
_entity.type
_entity.pdbx_description
1 polymer ?
#
loop_
_entity_poly.entity_id
_entity_poly.type
_entity_poly.pdbx_seq_one_letter_code
_entity_poly.pdbx_strand_id
1 'polypeptide(L)' 'MIRLGQFLKFANLAETGGRARELIAEGLVYVNGEQETRRGRQLHPGDDVAVRSGDQEVHQTVELGEIDVPW' A
#
# COMPACT_ATOMS: atom_id res chain seq x y z
N MET A 1 9.99 -7.64 -2.54
CA MET A 1 9.56 -6.96 -1.29
C MET A 1 9.59 -5.46 -1.53
N ILE A 2 8.57 -4.72 -1.08
CA ILE A 2 8.47 -3.25 -1.23
C ILE A 2 8.02 -2.62 0.09
N ARG A 3 8.38 -1.36 0.37
CA ARG A 3 7.85 -0.67 1.55
C ARG A 3 6.41 -0.24 1.32
N LEU A 4 5.56 -0.35 2.34
CA LEU A 4 4.13 0.01 2.29
C LEU A 4 3.91 1.42 1.69
N GLY A 5 4.60 2.44 2.19
CA GLY A 5 4.44 3.80 1.66
C GLY A 5 4.86 3.97 0.18
N GLN A 6 5.80 3.16 -0.32
CA GLN A 6 6.16 3.15 -1.74
C GLN A 6 5.09 2.43 -2.56
N PHE A 7 4.60 1.31 -2.05
CA PHE A 7 3.50 0.57 -2.68
C PHE A 7 2.26 1.43 -2.82
N LEU A 8 1.81 2.11 -1.76
CA LEU A 8 0.62 2.98 -1.81
C LEU A 8 0.73 4.03 -2.92
N LYS A 9 1.92 4.59 -3.13
CA LYS A 9 2.17 5.51 -4.23
C LYS A 9 2.08 4.83 -5.60
N PHE A 10 2.79 3.72 -5.78
CA PHE A 10 2.86 3.05 -7.10
C PHE A 10 1.56 2.36 -7.50
N ALA A 11 0.78 1.88 -6.52
CA ALA A 11 -0.55 1.32 -6.72
C ALA A 11 -1.65 2.38 -6.88
N ASN A 12 -1.28 3.66 -6.95
CA ASN A 12 -2.20 4.81 -7.06
C ASN A 12 -3.24 4.89 -5.93
N LEU A 13 -2.92 4.32 -4.76
CA LEU A 13 -3.72 4.43 -3.53
C LEU A 13 -3.39 5.73 -2.76
N ALA A 14 -2.25 6.36 -3.07
CA ALA A 14 -1.86 7.66 -2.57
C ALA A 14 -1.17 8.47 -3.68
N GLU A 15 -1.55 9.73 -3.83
CA GLU A 15 -1.02 10.61 -4.88
C GLU A 15 0.48 10.91 -4.72
N THR A 16 0.94 10.96 -3.47
CA THR A 16 2.34 11.26 -3.14
C THR A 16 2.85 10.37 -2.01
N GLY A 17 4.19 10.29 -1.88
CA GLY A 17 4.81 9.62 -0.74
C GLY A 17 4.55 10.34 0.59
N GLY A 18 4.24 11.64 0.57
CA GLY A 18 3.78 12.39 1.74
C GLY A 18 2.39 11.92 2.18
N ARG A 19 1.44 11.88 1.25
CA ARG A 19 0.08 11.41 1.52
C ARG A 19 0.05 9.96 2.00
N ALA A 20 0.90 9.10 1.43
CA ALA A 20 1.05 7.72 1.90
C ALA A 20 1.47 7.64 3.38
N ARG A 21 2.35 8.54 3.85
CA ARG A 21 2.77 8.58 5.26
C ARG A 21 1.65 9.05 6.18
N GLU A 22 0.86 10.02 5.73
CA GLU A 22 -0.30 10.53 6.47
C GLU A 22 -1.36 9.45 6.64
N LEU A 23 -1.75 8.77 5.55
CA LEU A 23 -2.72 7.66 5.59
C LEU A 23 -2.32 6.56 6.59
N ILE A 24 -1.04 6.16 6.59
CA ILE A 24 -0.50 5.17 7.55
C ILE A 24 -0.58 5.71 8.97
N ALA A 25 -0.19 6.97 9.21
CA ALA A 25 -0.22 7.57 10.55
C ALA A 25 -1.64 7.80 11.08
N GLU A 26 -2.59 8.09 10.20
CA GLU A 26 -4.02 8.23 10.48
C GLU A 26 -4.71 6.87 10.74
N GLY A 27 -4.01 5.75 10.52
CA GLY A 27 -4.59 4.41 10.67
C GLY A 27 -5.63 4.07 9.60
N LEU A 28 -5.55 4.69 8.42
CA LEU A 28 -6.46 4.45 7.32
C LEU A 28 -6.01 3.32 6.39
N VAL A 29 -4.89 2.68 6.70
CA VAL A 29 -4.29 1.62 5.89
C VAL A 29 -4.40 0.29 6.60
N TYR A 30 -4.76 -0.74 5.86
CA TYR A 30 -4.86 -2.12 6.34
C TYR A 30 -3.98 -3.02 5.47
N VAL A 31 -3.34 -4.00 6.10
CA VAL A 31 -2.55 -5.03 5.41
C VAL A 31 -3.06 -6.37 5.88
N ASN A 32 -3.58 -7.19 4.97
CA ASN A 32 -4.20 -8.49 5.26
C ASN A 32 -5.32 -8.38 6.31
N GLY A 33 -6.12 -7.31 6.25
CA GLY A 33 -7.22 -7.04 7.17
C GLY A 33 -6.84 -6.39 8.51
N GLU A 34 -5.54 -6.23 8.80
CA GLU A 34 -5.06 -5.60 10.03
C GLU A 34 -4.67 -4.14 9.81
N GLN A 35 -5.14 -3.24 10.67
CA GLN A 35 -4.76 -1.82 10.62
C GLN A 35 -3.24 -1.68 10.82
N GLU A 36 -2.58 -0.97 9.90
CA GLU A 36 -1.13 -0.81 9.90
C GLU A 36 -0.75 0.67 10.04
N THR A 37 -0.11 1.00 11.16
CA THR A 37 0.37 2.35 11.48
C THR A 37 1.90 2.45 11.52
N ARG A 38 2.60 1.31 11.40
CA ARG A 38 4.06 1.30 11.50
C ARG A 38 4.70 1.84 10.24
N ARG A 39 5.50 2.89 10.43
CA ARG A 39 6.41 3.38 9.40
C ARG A 39 7.42 2.28 9.06
N GLY A 40 7.51 1.92 7.79
CA GLY A 40 8.50 0.96 7.30
C GLY A 40 8.02 -0.49 7.22
N ARG A 41 6.72 -0.78 7.37
CA ARG A 41 6.17 -2.10 7.01
C ARG A 41 6.64 -2.49 5.60
N GLN A 42 7.18 -3.71 5.50
CA GLN A 42 7.58 -4.32 4.25
C GLN A 42 6.45 -5.25 3.80
N LEU A 43 6.17 -5.19 2.50
CA LEU A 43 5.16 -5.97 1.82
C LEU A 43 5.82 -7.01 0.91
N HIS A 44 5.16 -8.15 0.83
CA HIS A 44 5.54 -9.30 0.03
C HIS A 44 4.52 -9.52 -1.09
N PRO A 45 4.93 -10.19 -2.20
CA PRO A 45 3.96 -10.62 -3.21
C PRO A 45 2.81 -11.39 -2.56
N GLY A 46 1.58 -11.05 -2.92
CA GLY A 46 0.36 -11.64 -2.38
C GLY A 46 -0.22 -10.98 -1.12
N ASP A 47 0.46 -10.00 -0.50
CA ASP A 47 -0.16 -9.20 0.56
C ASP A 47 -1.35 -8.40 -0.01
N ASP A 48 -2.48 -8.38 0.69
CA ASP A 48 -3.62 -7.50 0.39
C ASP A 48 -3.47 -6.19 1.16
N VAL A 49 -3.55 -5.07 0.45
CA VAL A 49 -3.46 -3.74 1.05
C VAL A 49 -4.74 -2.98 0.76
N ALA A 50 -5.37 -2.46 1.81
CA ALA A 50 -6.56 -1.64 1.71
C ALA A 50 -6.34 -0.24 2.26
N VAL A 51 -6.97 0.75 1.64
CA VAL A 51 -7.05 2.13 2.14
C VAL A 51 -8.50 2.54 2.30
N ARG A 52 -8.84 3.07 3.47
CA ARG A 52 -10.17 3.59 3.78
C ARG A 52 -10.23 5.11 3.60
N SER A 53 -11.26 5.59 2.93
CA SER A 53 -11.57 7.02 2.79
C SER A 53 -13.07 7.24 2.96
N GLY A 54 -13.48 7.81 4.09
CA GLY A 54 -14.89 7.90 4.47
C GLY A 54 -15.52 6.50 4.57
N ASP A 55 -16.63 6.29 3.86
CA ASP A 55 -17.35 5.01 3.78
C ASP A 55 -16.83 4.08 2.67
N GLN A 56 -15.76 4.46 1.97
CA GLN A 56 -15.19 3.68 0.87
C GLN A 56 -13.88 3.01 1.27
N GLU A 57 -13.65 1.81 0.74
CA GLU A 57 -12.42 1.05 0.91
C GLU A 57 -11.94 0.55 -0.46
N VAL A 58 -10.66 0.74 -0.76
CA VAL A 58 -10.03 0.31 -2.01
C VAL A 58 -8.91 -0.67 -1.69
N HIS A 59 -8.92 -1.83 -2.35
CA HIS A 59 -7.94 -2.90 -2.15
C HIS A 59 -7.02 -3.02 -3.35
N GLN A 60 -5.75 -3.34 -3.09
CA GLN A 60 -4.80 -3.77 -4.10
C GLN A 60 -3.94 -4.90 -3.54
N THR A 61 -3.84 -5.97 -4.31
CA THR A 61 -2.90 -7.05 -4.01
C THR A 61 -1.50 -6.66 -4.48
N VAL A 62 -0.51 -7.00 -3.67
CA VAL A 62 0.88 -6.75 -3.98
C VAL A 62 1.34 -7.73 -5.04
N GLU A 63 1.32 -7.29 -6.29
CA GLU A 63 1.92 -8.01 -7.42
C GLU A 63 3.32 -7.45 -7.66
N LEU A 64 4.35 -8.16 -7.18
CA LEU A 64 5.74 -7.89 -7.54
C LEU A 64 6.16 -8.99 -8.52
N GLY A 65 5.71 -8.87 -9.76
CA GLY A 65 6.21 -9.71 -10.84
C GLY A 65 7.64 -9.35 -11.20
N GLU A 66 8.37 -10.30 -11.78
CA GLU A 66 9.46 -9.95 -12.68
C GLU A 66 8.84 -9.04 -13.75
N ILE A 67 9.33 -7.81 -13.86
CA ILE A 67 8.99 -6.98 -15.01
C ILE A 67 9.59 -7.71 -16.20
N ASP A 68 8.80 -8.54 -16.89
CA ASP A 68 9.14 -9.05 -18.20
C ASP A 68 9.02 -7.87 -19.18
N VAL A 69 10.01 -6.98 -19.13
CA VAL A 69 10.23 -6.01 -20.19
C VAL A 69 11.06 -6.72 -21.25
N PRO A 70 10.47 -7.11 -22.40
CA PRO A 70 11.28 -7.13 -23.60
C PRO A 70 11.76 -5.68 -23.80
N TRP A 71 13.03 -5.50 -24.15
CA TRP A 71 13.80 -4.24 -24.33
C TRP A 71 14.30 -3.50 -23.07
#